data_AF-A0A6I8PMY5-F1
#
_entry.id   AF-A0A6I8PMY5-F1
#
_cell.length_a   1.000
_cell.length_b   1.000
_cell.length_c   1.000
_cell.angle_alpha   90.00
_cell.angle_beta   90.00
_cell.angle_gamma   90.00
#
_symmetry.space_group_name_H-M   'P 1'
#
loop_
_entity.id
_entity.type
_entity.pdbx_description
1 polymer ?
#
loop_
_entity_poly.entity_id
_entity_poly.type
_entity_poly.pdbx_seq_one_letter_code
_entity_poly.pdbx_strand_id
1 'polypeptide(L)'
;VLPSQVDDLPSSMLRQDFRNVPGIDKAPPTPKILIGFLLFHFQKEKLKIKKEQMVSKVSANPEDTSSLEARVAALTVKIRSYEEHMQKHRKDKAHKRYLLMSVDQRKKMLKNLRQTNYEVFEKACKELGIEYTFPPLYYRTATRRWVAKKALCLRVYQETQKLKKLKKREATLKAAKPEVSETPETPV
;
A
#
# COMPACT_ATOMS: atom_id res chain seq x y z
N VAL A 1 6.73 -13.40 -9.85
CA VAL A 1 5.68 -12.84 -10.72
C VAL A 1 4.47 -12.67 -9.83
N LEU A 2 4.00 -11.43 -9.60
CA LEU A 2 2.74 -11.25 -8.84
C LEU A 2 1.64 -11.97 -9.63
N PRO A 3 0.89 -12.91 -9.04
CA PRO A 3 -0.18 -13.57 -9.74
C PRO A 3 -1.16 -12.52 -10.25
N SER A 4 -1.52 -12.61 -11.53
CA SER A 4 -2.55 -11.79 -12.15
C SER A 4 -3.85 -12.06 -11.41
N GLN A 5 -4.27 -11.11 -10.56
CA GLN A 5 -5.52 -11.27 -9.83
C GLN A 5 -6.70 -11.45 -10.79
N VAL A 6 -6.58 -11.04 -12.07
CA VAL A 6 -7.61 -11.14 -13.12
C VAL A 6 -7.94 -12.57 -13.52
N ASP A 7 -7.07 -13.52 -13.20
CA ASP A 7 -7.24 -14.93 -13.55
C ASP A 7 -7.91 -15.77 -12.44
N ASP A 8 -8.22 -15.17 -11.29
CA ASP A 8 -8.92 -15.84 -10.16
C ASP A 8 -10.43 -16.03 -10.39
N LEU A 9 -11.00 -15.57 -11.53
CA LEU A 9 -12.43 -15.69 -11.81
C LEU A 9 -12.77 -17.08 -12.40
N PRO A 10 -13.79 -17.79 -11.88
CA PRO A 10 -14.15 -19.11 -12.39
C PRO A 10 -14.73 -19.01 -13.80
N SER A 11 -14.33 -19.94 -14.68
CA SER A 11 -14.77 -19.98 -16.09
C SER A 11 -16.28 -20.18 -16.27
N SER A 12 -16.98 -20.67 -15.24
CA SER A 12 -18.43 -20.85 -15.22
C SER A 12 -19.22 -19.57 -14.91
N MET A 13 -18.53 -18.47 -14.57
CA MET A 13 -19.17 -17.23 -14.18
C MET A 13 -19.84 -16.55 -15.39
N LEU A 14 -21.12 -16.20 -15.23
CA LEU A 14 -21.86 -15.44 -16.23
C LEU A 14 -21.47 -13.96 -16.20
N ARG A 15 -21.54 -13.33 -17.38
CA ARG A 15 -21.39 -11.88 -17.54
C ARG A 15 -22.42 -11.12 -16.72
N GLN A 16 -21.96 -10.01 -16.12
CA GLN A 16 -22.73 -9.09 -15.26
C GLN A 16 -24.18 -8.91 -15.72
N ASP A 17 -24.32 -8.51 -16.97
CA ASP A 17 -25.58 -8.10 -17.59
C ASP A 17 -26.62 -9.23 -17.64
N PHE A 18 -26.17 -10.49 -17.60
CA PHE A 18 -27.04 -11.67 -17.70
C PHE A 18 -27.38 -12.30 -16.35
N ARG A 19 -26.74 -11.88 -15.24
CA ARG A 19 -27.01 -12.46 -13.91
C ARG A 19 -28.41 -12.16 -13.41
N ASN A 20 -28.92 -10.96 -13.68
CA ASN A 20 -30.20 -10.49 -13.16
C ASN A 20 -31.38 -10.78 -14.11
N VAL A 21 -31.14 -11.49 -15.22
CA VAL A 21 -32.19 -11.80 -16.20
C VAL A 21 -33.02 -12.98 -15.69
N PRO A 22 -34.36 -12.82 -15.55
CA PRO A 22 -35.22 -13.89 -15.06
C PRO A 22 -35.17 -15.09 -16.02
N GLY A 23 -34.99 -16.30 -15.46
CA GLY A 23 -34.97 -17.54 -16.23
C GLY A 23 -33.61 -17.97 -16.79
N ILE A 24 -32.54 -17.20 -16.55
CA ILE A 24 -31.18 -17.57 -16.99
C ILE A 24 -30.71 -18.90 -16.38
N ASP A 25 -31.11 -19.20 -15.14
CA ASP A 25 -30.78 -20.45 -14.46
C ASP A 25 -31.43 -21.67 -15.10
N LYS A 26 -32.56 -21.48 -15.79
CA LYS A 26 -33.27 -22.54 -16.51
C LYS A 26 -32.80 -22.70 -17.96
N ALA A 27 -31.94 -21.81 -18.46
CA ALA A 27 -31.45 -21.88 -19.84
C ALA A 27 -30.61 -23.15 -20.08
N PRO A 28 -30.62 -23.69 -21.31
CA PRO A 28 -29.78 -24.84 -21.68
C PRO A 28 -28.28 -24.54 -21.46
N PRO A 29 -27.44 -25.57 -21.32
CA PRO A 29 -26.01 -25.39 -21.04
C PRO A 29 -25.27 -24.67 -22.17
N THR A 30 -25.72 -24.82 -23.42
CA THR A 30 -25.07 -24.23 -24.61
C THR A 30 -24.99 -22.70 -24.59
N PRO A 31 -26.08 -21.91 -24.37
CA PRO A 31 -25.97 -20.45 -24.25
C PRO A 31 -25.18 -20.02 -23.00
N LYS A 32 -25.27 -20.76 -21.88
CA LYS A 32 -24.51 -20.47 -20.66
C LYS A 32 -23.01 -20.59 -20.90
N ILE A 33 -22.58 -21.65 -21.58
CA ILE A 33 -21.19 -21.88 -21.97
C ILE A 33 -20.72 -20.79 -22.94
N LEU A 34 -21.54 -20.42 -23.94
CA LEU A 34 -21.20 -19.36 -24.88
C LEU A 34 -21.00 -18.00 -24.17
N ILE A 35 -21.90 -17.63 -23.26
CA ILE A 35 -21.80 -16.40 -22.48
C ILE A 35 -20.56 -16.42 -21.57
N GLY A 36 -20.29 -17.55 -20.90
CA GLY A 36 -19.08 -17.73 -20.08
C GLY A 36 -17.79 -17.62 -20.91
N PHE A 37 -17.78 -18.20 -22.11
CA PHE A 37 -16.65 -18.12 -23.04
C PHE A 37 -16.39 -16.67 -23.47
N LEU A 38 -17.44 -15.93 -23.87
CA LEU A 38 -17.31 -14.51 -24.25
C LEU A 38 -16.76 -13.65 -23.09
N LEU A 39 -17.17 -13.93 -21.85
CA LEU A 39 -16.62 -13.25 -20.67
C LEU A 39 -15.11 -13.49 -20.52
N PHE A 40 -14.64 -14.72 -20.77
CA PHE A 40 -13.23 -15.05 -20.61
C PHE A 40 -12.34 -14.33 -21.61
N HIS A 41 -12.84 -14.08 -22.83
CA HIS A 41 -12.09 -13.37 -23.87
C HIS A 41 -12.06 -11.86 -23.70
N PHE A 42 -13.15 -11.25 -23.22
CA PHE A 42 -13.20 -9.80 -23.03
C PHE A 42 -12.69 -9.38 -21.65
N GLN A 43 -11.42 -8.93 -21.59
CA GLN A 43 -10.80 -8.43 -20.34
C GLN A 43 -11.63 -7.33 -19.67
N LYS A 44 -12.36 -6.50 -20.45
CA LYS A 44 -13.27 -5.47 -19.92
C LYS A 44 -14.39 -6.07 -19.05
N GLU A 45 -14.95 -7.21 -19.44
CA GLU A 45 -16.01 -7.88 -18.67
C GLU A 45 -15.47 -8.47 -17.37
N LYS A 46 -14.26 -9.06 -17.39
CA LYS A 46 -13.56 -9.49 -16.17
C LYS A 46 -13.35 -8.32 -15.20
N LEU A 47 -12.96 -7.15 -15.71
CA LEU A 47 -12.74 -5.95 -14.88
C LEU A 47 -14.04 -5.41 -14.27
N LYS A 48 -15.18 -5.49 -14.95
CA LYS A 48 -16.49 -5.09 -14.41
C LYS A 48 -16.85 -5.94 -13.18
N ILE A 49 -16.83 -7.25 -13.33
CA ILE A 49 -17.14 -8.20 -12.25
C ILE A 49 -16.26 -7.96 -11.03
N LYS A 50 -14.96 -7.78 -11.26
CA LYS A 50 -14.00 -7.48 -10.19
C LYS A 50 -14.25 -6.15 -9.53
N LYS A 51 -14.68 -5.15 -10.30
CA LYS A 51 -15.07 -3.86 -9.75
C LYS A 51 -16.24 -4.03 -8.80
N GLU A 52 -17.32 -4.75 -9.15
CA GLU A 52 -18.40 -4.98 -8.18
C GLU A 52 -17.93 -5.80 -6.99
N GLN A 53 -17.20 -6.90 -7.20
CA GLN A 53 -16.68 -7.70 -6.09
C GLN A 53 -15.85 -6.88 -5.10
N MET A 54 -15.00 -5.96 -5.59
CA MET A 54 -14.22 -5.08 -4.72
C MET A 54 -15.06 -3.99 -4.07
N VAL A 55 -16.03 -3.42 -4.79
CA VAL A 55 -16.93 -2.40 -4.24
C VAL A 55 -17.81 -3.01 -3.14
N SER A 56 -18.38 -4.20 -3.35
CA SER A 56 -19.20 -4.91 -2.37
C SER A 56 -18.43 -5.31 -1.10
N LYS A 57 -17.11 -5.52 -1.17
CA LYS A 57 -16.28 -5.82 0.01
C LYS A 57 -16.05 -4.58 0.87
N VAL A 58 -15.80 -3.44 0.23
CA VAL A 58 -15.44 -2.21 0.94
C VAL A 58 -16.69 -1.46 1.40
N SER A 59 -17.62 -1.22 0.46
CA SER A 59 -18.76 -0.34 0.69
C SER A 59 -19.85 -0.99 1.51
N ALA A 60 -20.50 -0.19 2.36
CA ALA A 60 -21.71 -0.60 3.06
C ALA A 60 -22.90 -0.79 2.10
N ASN A 61 -23.02 0.12 1.12
CA ASN A 61 -24.08 0.09 0.11
C ASN A 61 -23.48 -0.24 -1.26
N PRO A 62 -23.74 -1.43 -1.82
CA PRO A 62 -23.15 -1.83 -3.10
C PRO A 62 -23.70 -1.04 -4.31
N GLU A 63 -24.85 -0.38 -4.16
CA GLU A 63 -25.48 0.43 -5.22
C GLU A 63 -24.85 1.83 -5.35
N ASP A 64 -24.19 2.31 -4.28
CA ASP A 64 -23.63 3.66 -4.21
C ASP A 64 -22.31 3.77 -4.96
N THR A 65 -22.38 4.19 -6.23
CA THR A 65 -21.19 4.36 -7.09
C THR A 65 -20.43 5.68 -6.83
N SER A 66 -21.10 6.68 -6.25
CA SER A 66 -20.55 8.02 -6.02
C SER A 66 -19.69 8.13 -4.76
N SER A 67 -19.84 7.18 -3.82
CA SER A 67 -19.13 7.16 -2.54
C SER A 67 -17.60 7.12 -2.74
N LEU A 68 -16.86 7.74 -1.83
CA LEU A 68 -15.40 7.77 -1.90
C LEU A 68 -14.80 6.34 -1.82
N GLU A 69 -15.41 5.47 -1.02
CA GLU A 69 -15.06 4.05 -0.88
C GLU A 69 -15.18 3.29 -2.20
N ALA A 70 -16.35 3.37 -2.86
CA ALA A 70 -16.59 2.71 -4.13
C ALA A 70 -15.63 3.21 -5.21
N ARG A 71 -15.34 4.53 -5.23
CA ARG A 71 -14.37 5.12 -6.15
C ARG A 71 -12.95 4.64 -5.89
N VAL A 72 -12.53 4.50 -4.63
CA VAL A 72 -11.21 3.95 -4.25
C VAL A 72 -11.08 2.48 -4.66
N ALA A 73 -12.12 1.67 -4.43
CA ALA A 73 -12.17 0.28 -4.87
C ALA A 73 -12.08 0.17 -6.41
N ALA A 74 -12.88 0.97 -7.14
CA ALA A 74 -12.85 1.00 -8.60
C ALA A 74 -11.51 1.46 -9.18
N LEU A 75 -10.87 2.48 -8.59
CA LEU A 75 -9.53 2.91 -8.96
C LEU A 75 -8.49 1.82 -8.69
N THR A 76 -8.63 1.08 -7.60
CA THR A 76 -7.71 -0.01 -7.27
C THR A 76 -7.75 -1.13 -8.30
N VAL A 77 -8.94 -1.49 -8.81
CA VAL A 77 -9.07 -2.45 -9.93
C VAL A 77 -8.40 -1.93 -11.20
N LYS A 78 -8.57 -0.64 -11.53
CA LYS A 78 -7.90 -0.02 -12.69
C LYS A 78 -6.38 -0.01 -12.55
N ILE A 79 -5.85 0.33 -11.38
CA ILE A 79 -4.41 0.34 -11.08
C ILE A 79 -3.82 -1.06 -11.29
N ARG A 80 -4.46 -2.10 -10.74
CA ARG A 80 -4.03 -3.50 -10.92
C ARG A 80 -4.02 -3.93 -12.38
N SER A 81 -5.03 -3.51 -13.16
CA SER A 81 -5.06 -3.76 -14.61
C SER A 81 -3.91 -3.07 -15.35
N TYR A 82 -3.58 -1.83 -15.00
CA TYR A 82 -2.43 -1.13 -15.59
C TYR A 82 -1.10 -1.76 -15.19
N GLU A 83 -0.97 -2.28 -13.96
CA GLU A 83 0.22 -3.01 -13.52
C GLU A 83 0.43 -4.28 -14.36
N GLU A 84 -0.62 -5.07 -14.59
CA GLU A 84 -0.58 -6.25 -15.47
C GLU A 84 -0.17 -5.88 -16.91
N HIS A 85 -0.73 -4.79 -17.46
CA HIS A 85 -0.35 -4.28 -18.78
C HIS A 85 1.12 -3.85 -18.83
N MET A 86 1.61 -3.16 -17.80
CA MET A 86 3.00 -2.70 -17.70
C MET A 86 4.01 -3.83 -17.55
N GLN A 87 3.62 -4.95 -16.92
CA GLN A 87 4.48 -6.13 -16.84
C GLN A 87 4.78 -6.71 -18.23
N LYS A 88 3.77 -6.73 -19.11
CA LYS A 88 3.89 -7.19 -20.50
C LYS A 88 4.53 -6.12 -21.41
N HIS A 89 4.11 -4.86 -21.27
CA HIS A 89 4.48 -3.74 -22.16
C HIS A 89 5.29 -2.66 -21.42
N ARG A 90 6.54 -2.96 -21.07
CA ARG A 90 7.39 -2.07 -20.25
C ARG A 90 7.76 -0.74 -20.91
N LYS A 91 7.73 -0.66 -22.25
CA LYS A 91 8.15 0.53 -23.02
C LYS A 91 7.03 1.55 -23.23
N ASP A 92 5.79 1.19 -22.90
CA ASP A 92 4.62 2.05 -23.09
C ASP A 92 4.56 3.16 -22.03
N LYS A 93 4.89 4.38 -22.45
CA LYS A 93 4.95 5.55 -21.56
C LYS A 93 3.57 6.14 -21.26
N ALA A 94 2.59 5.94 -22.15
CA ALA A 94 1.25 6.50 -21.99
C ALA A 94 0.53 5.80 -20.83
N HIS A 95 0.55 4.47 -20.83
CA HIS A 95 -0.04 3.68 -19.75
C HIS A 95 0.71 3.85 -18.42
N LYS A 96 2.04 4.00 -18.44
CA LYS A 96 2.81 4.35 -17.25
C LYS A 96 2.36 5.69 -16.64
N ARG A 97 2.11 6.70 -17.47
CA ARG A 97 1.57 7.99 -17.01
C ARG A 97 0.17 7.82 -16.40
N TYR A 98 -0.72 7.08 -17.05
CA TYR A 98 -2.07 6.83 -16.52
C TYR A 98 -2.06 6.06 -15.19
N LEU A 99 -1.15 5.10 -15.04
CA LEU A 99 -0.93 4.37 -13.79
C LEU A 99 -0.54 5.34 -12.67
N LEU A 100 0.48 6.17 -12.88
CA LEU A 100 0.94 7.15 -11.87
C LEU A 100 -0.17 8.12 -11.48
N MET A 101 -0.89 8.68 -12.47
CA MET A 101 -2.02 9.58 -12.20
C MET A 101 -3.13 8.89 -11.40
N SER A 102 -3.43 7.63 -11.69
CA SER A 102 -4.46 6.86 -10.97
C SER A 102 -4.05 6.57 -9.53
N VAL A 103 -2.77 6.26 -9.30
CA VAL A 103 -2.21 6.06 -7.96
C VAL A 103 -2.30 7.35 -7.14
N ASP A 104 -1.96 8.49 -7.72
CA ASP A 104 -2.04 9.78 -7.03
C ASP A 104 -3.48 10.22 -6.77
N GLN A 105 -4.39 9.97 -7.72
CA GLN A 105 -5.83 10.19 -7.52
C GLN A 105 -6.36 9.34 -6.36
N ARG A 106 -5.97 8.06 -6.29
CA ARG A 106 -6.34 7.17 -5.17
C ARG A 106 -5.79 7.67 -3.84
N LYS A 107 -4.52 8.12 -3.79
CA LYS A 107 -3.93 8.71 -2.58
C LYS A 107 -4.69 9.95 -2.12
N LYS A 108 -5.12 10.82 -3.05
CA LYS A 108 -5.94 12.00 -2.72
C LYS A 108 -7.29 11.59 -2.13
N MET A 109 -7.95 10.58 -2.69
CA MET A 109 -9.21 10.07 -2.14
C MET A 109 -9.05 9.45 -0.75
N LEU A 110 -7.99 8.67 -0.53
CA LEU A 110 -7.68 8.11 0.79
C LEU A 110 -7.38 9.19 1.82
N LYS A 111 -6.67 10.26 1.42
CA LYS A 111 -6.46 11.43 2.28
C LYS A 111 -7.79 12.05 2.71
N ASN A 112 -8.72 12.23 1.76
CA ASN A 112 -10.04 12.80 2.04
C ASN A 112 -10.85 11.87 2.96
N LEU A 113 -10.89 10.56 2.66
CA LEU A 113 -11.56 9.57 3.51
C LEU A 113 -11.04 9.61 4.94
N ARG A 114 -9.71 9.64 5.12
CA ARG A 114 -9.08 9.73 6.43
C ARG A 114 -9.48 11.00 7.20
N GLN A 115 -9.76 12.10 6.51
CA GLN A 115 -10.20 13.36 7.12
C GLN A 115 -11.69 13.36 7.46
N THR A 116 -12.52 12.69 6.66
CA THR A 116 -13.98 12.69 6.84
C THR A 116 -14.46 11.57 7.75
N ASN A 117 -13.98 10.33 7.54
CA ASN A 117 -14.47 9.16 8.26
C ASN A 117 -13.38 8.08 8.39
N TYR A 118 -12.84 7.95 9.62
CA TYR A 118 -11.63 7.14 9.85
C TYR A 118 -11.89 5.63 9.84
N GLU A 119 -13.03 5.18 10.39
CA GLU A 119 -13.38 3.75 10.47
C GLU A 119 -13.48 3.12 9.07
N VAL A 120 -14.16 3.84 8.17
CA VAL A 120 -14.27 3.51 6.75
C VAL A 120 -12.90 3.44 6.08
N PHE A 121 -12.04 4.43 6.37
CA PHE A 121 -10.69 4.47 5.81
C PHE A 121 -9.87 3.25 6.22
N GLU A 122 -9.92 2.87 7.50
CA GLU A 122 -9.23 1.69 8.01
C GLU A 122 -9.76 0.40 7.36
N LYS A 123 -11.09 0.24 7.28
CA LYS A 123 -11.73 -0.88 6.59
C LYS A 123 -11.29 -0.97 5.13
N ALA A 124 -11.31 0.15 4.40
CA ALA A 124 -10.90 0.20 3.00
C ALA A 124 -9.42 -0.16 2.81
N CYS A 125 -8.54 0.32 3.69
CA CYS A 125 -7.12 -0.03 3.67
C CYS A 125 -6.89 -1.53 3.91
N LYS A 126 -7.61 -2.12 4.87
CA LYS A 126 -7.51 -3.55 5.21
C LYS A 126 -8.02 -4.44 4.07
N GLU A 127 -9.23 -4.18 3.57
CA GLU A 127 -9.86 -4.99 2.52
C GLU A 127 -9.14 -4.91 1.18
N LEU A 128 -8.61 -3.73 0.82
CA LEU A 128 -7.90 -3.54 -0.45
C LEU A 128 -6.40 -3.87 -0.36
N GLY A 129 -5.87 -4.09 0.85
CA GLY A 129 -4.44 -4.32 1.11
C GLY A 129 -3.60 -3.09 0.77
N ILE A 130 -4.07 -1.89 1.15
CA ILE A 130 -3.39 -0.62 0.84
C ILE A 130 -2.78 -0.04 2.11
N GLU A 131 -1.46 0.13 2.10
CA GLU A 131 -0.75 0.88 3.12
C GLU A 131 -0.75 2.39 2.78
N TYR A 132 -1.21 3.22 3.72
CA TYR A 132 -1.20 4.67 3.57
C TYR A 132 0.06 5.28 4.18
N THR A 133 0.95 5.77 3.32
CA THR A 133 2.17 6.49 3.74
C THR A 133 1.97 8.00 3.60
N PHE A 134 2.37 8.76 4.62
CA PHE A 134 2.37 10.22 4.55
C PHE A 134 3.39 10.72 3.52
N PRO A 135 3.05 11.75 2.72
CA PRO A 135 4.02 12.34 1.81
C PRO A 135 5.16 12.99 2.60
N PRO A 136 6.42 12.93 2.09
CA PRO A 136 7.53 13.61 2.72
C PRO A 136 7.31 15.14 2.68
N LEU A 137 7.84 15.85 3.67
CA LEU A 137 7.74 17.31 3.73
C LEU A 137 8.42 18.00 2.55
N TYR A 138 9.55 17.43 2.08
CA TYR A 138 10.34 18.00 0.99
C TYR A 138 10.74 16.92 0.00
N TYR A 139 10.47 17.16 -1.28
CA TYR A 139 10.99 16.35 -2.37
C TYR A 139 12.38 16.86 -2.75
N ARG A 140 13.44 16.21 -2.26
CA ARG A 140 14.83 16.52 -2.61
C ARG A 140 15.46 15.35 -3.34
N THR A 141 16.28 15.63 -4.35
CA THR A 141 17.06 14.61 -5.04
C THR A 141 18.25 14.20 -4.18
N ALA A 142 18.34 12.91 -3.87
CA ALA A 142 19.47 12.36 -3.12
C ALA A 142 20.68 12.19 -4.06
N THR A 143 21.55 13.20 -4.10
CA THR A 143 22.80 13.12 -4.87
C THR A 143 23.82 12.22 -4.18
N ARG A 144 24.75 11.61 -4.94
CA ARG A 144 25.79 10.72 -4.38
C ARG A 144 26.57 11.38 -3.24
N ARG A 145 26.97 12.64 -3.42
CA ARG A 145 27.65 13.45 -2.40
C ARG A 145 26.81 13.61 -1.14
N TRP A 146 25.53 13.91 -1.28
CA TRP A 146 24.63 14.07 -0.14
C TRP A 146 24.42 12.76 0.61
N VAL A 147 24.23 11.64 -0.11
CA VAL A 147 24.07 10.31 0.48
C VAL A 147 25.31 9.92 1.29
N ALA A 148 26.50 10.07 0.71
CA ALA A 148 27.77 9.77 1.39
C ALA A 148 27.97 10.64 2.64
N LYS A 149 27.75 11.96 2.53
CA LYS A 149 27.84 12.88 3.65
C LYS A 149 26.84 12.53 4.75
N LYS A 150 25.59 12.23 4.40
CA LYS A 150 24.54 11.87 5.35
C LYS A 150 24.88 10.57 6.08
N ALA A 151 25.37 9.56 5.37
CA ALA A 151 25.81 8.30 5.96
C ALA A 151 26.98 8.49 6.93
N LEU A 152 27.98 9.30 6.56
CA LEU A 152 29.10 9.65 7.44
C LEU A 152 28.60 10.34 8.71
N CYS A 153 27.76 11.36 8.59
CA CYS A 153 27.22 12.09 9.74
C CYS A 153 26.44 11.18 10.68
N LEU A 154 25.66 10.22 10.16
CA LEU A 154 24.93 9.25 10.98
C LEU A 154 25.89 8.34 11.75
N ARG A 155 26.96 7.84 11.12
CA ARG A 155 27.98 7.03 11.79
C ARG A 155 28.70 7.81 12.89
N VAL A 156 29.15 9.02 12.58
CA VAL A 156 29.78 9.91 13.56
C VAL A 156 28.85 10.17 14.74
N TYR A 157 27.56 10.44 14.46
CA TYR A 157 26.57 10.62 15.52
C TYR A 157 26.46 9.38 16.42
N GLN A 158 26.35 8.18 15.85
CA GLN A 158 26.29 6.93 16.62
C GLN A 158 27.53 6.74 17.52
N GLU A 159 28.73 6.97 16.99
CA GLU A 159 29.98 6.85 17.76
C GLU A 159 30.07 7.89 18.88
N THR A 160 29.69 9.14 18.61
CA THR A 160 29.69 10.17 19.66
C THR A 160 28.71 9.84 20.79
N GLN A 161 27.55 9.24 20.49
CA GLN A 161 26.60 8.79 21.51
C GLN A 161 27.16 7.63 22.35
N LYS A 162 27.88 6.68 21.73
CA LYS A 162 28.55 5.59 22.46
C LYS A 162 29.60 6.14 23.43
N LEU A 163 30.48 7.02 22.95
CA LEU A 163 31.52 7.63 23.78
C LEU A 163 30.93 8.45 24.94
N LYS A 164 29.86 9.21 24.71
CA LYS A 164 29.16 9.94 25.77
C LYS A 164 28.59 9.00 26.84
N LYS A 165 28.03 7.85 26.45
CA LYS A 165 27.53 6.84 27.40
C LYS A 165 28.66 6.21 28.22
N LEU A 166 29.80 5.89 27.59
CA LEU A 166 30.97 5.35 28.27
C LEU A 166 31.51 6.35 29.29
N LYS A 167 31.73 7.60 28.89
CA LYS A 167 32.18 8.68 29.79
C LYS A 167 31.21 8.90 30.96
N LYS A 168 29.90 8.83 30.71
CA LYS A 168 28.88 8.93 31.78
C LYS A 168 28.98 7.76 32.76
N ARG A 169 29.17 6.52 32.26
CA ARG A 169 29.38 5.33 33.10
C ARG A 169 30.66 5.43 33.94
N GLU A 170 31.77 5.85 33.32
CA GLU A 170 33.03 6.07 34.03
C GLU A 170 32.88 7.13 35.13
N ALA A 171 32.20 8.24 34.83
CA ALA A 171 31.91 9.27 35.83
C ALA A 171 31.04 8.75 36.98
N THR A 172 30.03 7.92 36.70
CA THR A 172 29.22 7.29 37.75
C THR A 172 30.02 6.29 38.59
N LEU A 173 30.91 5.51 37.98
CA LEU A 173 31.79 4.59 38.70
C LEU A 173 32.80 5.33 39.58
N LYS A 174 33.31 6.48 39.08
CA LYS A 174 34.20 7.36 39.84
C LYS A 174 33.46 8.02 41.02
N ALA A 175 32.23 8.49 40.82
CA ALA A 175 31.40 9.06 41.89
C ALA A 175 30.93 8.01 42.92
N ALA A 176 30.81 6.74 42.52
CA ALA A 176 30.44 5.64 43.41
C ALA A 176 31.60 5.07 44.23
N LYS A 177 32.86 5.40 43.89
CA LYS A 177 34.01 5.09 44.75
C LYS A 177 34.14 6.21 45.80
N PRO A 178 33.91 5.95 47.10
CA PRO A 178 34.19 6.94 48.14
C PRO A 178 35.71 7.18 48.18
N GLU A 179 36.12 8.45 48.32
CA GLU A 179 37.52 8.81 48.55
C GLU A 179 37.97 8.11 49.83
N VAL A 180 38.89 7.15 49.70
CA VAL A 180 39.58 6.55 50.85
C VAL A 180 40.45 7.67 51.42
N SER A 181 40.05 8.19 52.58
CA SER A 181 40.82 9.15 53.36
C SER A 181 42.18 8.54 53.71
N GLU A 182 43.25 9.01 53.07
CA GLU A 182 44.61 8.78 53.52
C GLU A 182 44.81 9.56 54.83
N THR A 183 44.68 8.89 55.97
CA THR A 183 45.16 9.42 57.25
C THR A 183 46.68 9.42 57.23
N PRO A 184 47.36 10.56 57.41
CA PRO A 184 48.82 10.60 57.41
C PRO A 184 49.36 9.86 58.65
N GLU A 185 50.07 8.76 58.43
CA GLU A 185 50.83 8.07 59.48
C GLU A 185 51.91 9.03 60.02
N THR A 186 51.86 9.27 61.33
CA THR A 186 52.76 10.17 62.05
C THR A 186 54.10 9.45 62.31
N PRO A 187 55.25 10.02 61.92
CA PRO A 187 56.54 9.36 62.17
C PRO A 187 56.98 9.60 63.62
N VAL A 188 57.32 8.51 64.34
CA VAL A 188 57.96 8.49 65.66
C VAL A 188 59.44 8.13 65.49
#